data_AF-A0A2E9D9P0-F1
#
_entry.id   AF-A0A2E9D9P0-F1
#
_cell.length_a   1.000
_cell.length_b   1.000
_cell.length_c   1.000
_cell.angle_alpha   90.00
_cell.angle_beta   90.00
_cell.angle_gamma   90.00
#
_symmetry.space_group_name_H-M   'P 1'
#
loop_
_entity.id
_entity.type
_entity.pdbx_description
1 polymer ?
#
loop_
_entity_poly.entity_id
_entity_poly.type
_entity_poly.pdbx_seq_one_letter_code
_entity_poly.pdbx_strand_id
1 'polypeptide(L)' 'MDFNLRTPGPTPVPEDILQASAAQMINHRGPEFKSLIESVTSKIKEVFQTSNDLYILTSSGTGALESAVVNTISP' A
#
# COMPACT_ATOMS: atom_id res chain seq x y z
N MET A 1 -17.44 6.84 -18.74
CA MET A 1 -17.73 8.06 -17.95
C MET A 1 -16.42 8.77 -17.76
N ASP A 2 -16.31 10.03 -18.14
CA ASP A 2 -15.11 10.82 -17.85
C ASP A 2 -15.12 11.21 -16.37
N PHE A 3 -14.23 10.61 -15.58
CA PHE A 3 -14.11 10.90 -14.15
C PHE A 3 -13.38 12.23 -13.96
N ASN A 4 -14.02 13.19 -13.29
CA ASN A 4 -13.41 14.48 -12.93
C ASN A 4 -13.05 14.49 -11.44
N LEU A 5 -11.85 14.00 -11.11
CA LEU A 5 -11.29 13.96 -9.74
C LEU A 5 -10.18 15.00 -9.58
N ARG A 6 -10.53 16.29 -9.65
CA ARG A 6 -9.62 17.43 -9.40
C ARG A 6 -9.58 17.85 -7.91
N THR A 7 -9.84 16.93 -7.00
CA THR A 7 -9.58 17.11 -5.57
C THR A 7 -8.13 16.74 -5.24
N PRO A 8 -7.60 17.06 -4.04
CA PRO A 8 -6.25 16.62 -3.63
C PRO A 8 -6.06 15.09 -3.57
N GLY A 9 -7.15 14.34 -3.57
CA GLY A 9 -7.20 12.88 -3.64
C GLY A 9 -8.62 12.37 -3.42
N PRO A 10 -8.91 11.10 -3.77
CA PRO A 10 -8.07 10.18 -4.55
C PRO A 10 -7.97 10.59 -6.03
N THR A 11 -7.10 9.95 -6.80
CA THR A 11 -6.97 10.14 -8.27
C THR A 11 -7.75 9.08 -9.04
N PRO A 12 -8.07 9.31 -10.34
CA PRO A 12 -8.63 8.25 -11.18
C PRO A 12 -7.69 7.04 -11.21
N VAL A 13 -8.27 5.84 -11.17
CA VAL A 13 -7.53 4.57 -11.14
C VAL A 13 -7.33 4.07 -12.57
N PRO A 14 -6.10 3.72 -12.99
CA PRO A 14 -5.86 3.08 -14.29
C PRO A 14 -6.63 1.77 -14.45
N GLU A 15 -7.02 1.44 -15.69
CA GLU A 15 -7.90 0.30 -15.97
C GLU A 15 -7.30 -1.05 -15.54
N ASP A 16 -6.00 -1.26 -15.74
CA ASP A 16 -5.30 -2.47 -15.32
C ASP A 16 -5.33 -2.69 -13.79
N ILE A 17 -5.28 -1.61 -13.01
CA ILE A 17 -5.42 -1.65 -11.55
C ILE A 17 -6.85 -1.97 -11.13
N LEU A 18 -7.86 -1.46 -11.85
CA LEU A 18 -9.26 -1.83 -11.62
C LEU A 18 -9.48 -3.33 -11.87
N GLN A 19 -8.94 -3.87 -12.96
CA GLN A 19 -9.02 -5.30 -13.27
C GLN A 19 -8.31 -6.16 -12.21
N ALA A 20 -7.13 -5.74 -11.75
CA ALA A 20 -6.42 -6.43 -10.66
C ALA A 20 -7.22 -6.44 -9.35
N SER A 21 -7.90 -5.33 -9.03
CA SER A 21 -8.73 -5.20 -7.83
C SER A 21 -10.00 -6.07 -7.88
N ALA A 22 -10.45 -6.44 -9.07
CA ALA A 22 -11.61 -7.32 -9.28
C ALA A 22 -11.27 -8.82 -9.26
N ALA A 23 -10.00 -9.19 -9.10
CA ALA A 23 -9.57 -10.57 -9.05
C ALA A 23 -10.12 -11.32 -7.81
N GLN A 24 -10.22 -12.65 -7.91
CA GLN A 24 -10.63 -13.50 -6.79
C GLN A 24 -9.64 -13.38 -5.62
N MET A 25 -10.16 -13.37 -4.39
CA MET A 25 -9.33 -13.34 -3.19
C MET A 25 -8.41 -14.56 -3.13
N ILE A 26 -7.17 -14.30 -2.71
CA ILE A 26 -6.17 -15.33 -2.43
C ILE A 26 -6.05 -15.56 -0.92
N ASN A 27 -5.49 -16.70 -0.52
CA ASN A 27 -5.23 -16.98 0.89
C ASN A 27 -4.15 -16.02 1.44
N HIS A 28 -4.53 -15.12 2.35
CA HIS A 28 -3.64 -14.14 3.00
C HIS A 28 -2.50 -14.74 3.84
N ARG A 29 -2.53 -16.05 4.14
CA ARG A 29 -1.42 -16.78 4.78
C ARG A 29 -0.80 -17.83 3.87
N GLY A 30 -1.21 -17.86 2.61
CA GLY A 30 -0.73 -18.80 1.59
C GLY A 30 0.56 -18.34 0.92
N PRO A 31 1.22 -19.25 0.18
CA PRO A 31 2.47 -18.95 -0.51
C PRO A 31 2.32 -17.86 -1.58
N GLU A 32 1.15 -17.75 -2.21
CA GLU A 32 0.87 -16.72 -3.22
C GLU A 32 0.90 -15.30 -2.62
N PHE A 33 0.22 -15.10 -1.49
CA PHE A 33 0.24 -13.80 -0.80
C PHE A 33 1.62 -13.47 -0.26
N LYS A 34 2.37 -14.47 0.23
CA LYS A 34 3.77 -14.29 0.66
C LYS A 34 4.63 -13.72 -0.48
N SER A 35 4.57 -14.33 -1.66
CA SER A 35 5.31 -13.83 -2.83
C SER A 35 4.86 -12.43 -3.25
N LEU A 36 3.55 -12.14 -3.16
CA LEU A 36 3.00 -10.82 -3.47
C LEU A 36 3.54 -9.75 -2.51
N ILE A 37 3.44 -9.97 -1.20
CA ILE A 37 3.86 -8.96 -0.21
C ILE A 37 5.37 -8.71 -0.24
N GLU A 38 6.19 -9.75 -0.49
CA GLU A 38 7.64 -9.62 -0.66
C GLU A 38 7.99 -8.77 -1.90
N SER A 39 7.35 -9.05 -3.04
CA SER A 39 7.52 -8.30 -4.29
C SER A 39 7.11 -6.83 -4.15
N VAL A 40 5.95 -6.57 -3.55
CA VAL A 40 5.46 -5.21 -3.30
C VAL A 40 6.41 -4.46 -2.34
N THR A 41 6.87 -5.11 -1.27
CA THR A 41 7.81 -4.50 -0.32
C THR A 41 9.11 -4.09 -1.01
N SER A 42 9.68 -4.94 -1.87
CA SER A 42 10.90 -4.62 -2.63
C SER A 42 10.72 -3.41 -3.52
N LYS A 43 9.62 -3.35 -4.30
CA LYS A 43 9.34 -2.23 -5.20
C LYS A 43 9.09 -0.92 -4.46
N ILE A 44 8.41 -0.97 -3.31
CA ILE A 44 8.19 0.24 -2.50
C ILE A 44 9.53 0.75 -1.93
N LYS A 45 10.45 -0.15 -1.53
CA LYS A 45 11.80 0.28 -1.10
C LYS A 45 12.55 1.05 -2.19
N GLU A 46 12.36 0.70 -3.46
CA GLU A 46 12.92 1.47 -4.60
C GLU A 46 12.29 2.87 -4.70
N VAL A 47 10.97 3.00 -4.54
CA VAL A 47 10.26 4.30 -4.54
C VAL A 47 10.76 5.21 -3.42
N PHE A 48 10.93 4.65 -2.21
CA PHE A 48 11.45 5.39 -1.05
C PHE A 48 12.98 5.52 -1.03
N GLN A 49 13.68 4.90 -1.98
CA GLN A 49 15.15 4.86 -2.06
C GLN A 49 15.82 4.43 -0.74
N THR A 50 15.32 3.35 -0.13
CA THR A 50 15.76 2.90 1.20
C THR A 50 16.20 1.44 1.19
N SER A 51 17.24 1.12 1.97
CA SER A 51 17.65 -0.24 2.30
C SER A 51 17.08 -0.74 3.63
N ASN A 52 16.43 0.13 4.41
CA ASN A 52 15.89 -0.21 5.74
C ASN A 52 14.66 -1.12 5.65
N ASP A 53 14.20 -1.62 6.79
CA ASP A 53 12.93 -2.33 6.90
C ASP A 53 11.76 -1.42 6.51
N LEU A 54 10.78 -2.00 5.84
CA LEU A 54 9.59 -1.30 5.35
C LEU A 54 8.34 -2.10 5.75
N TYR A 55 7.39 -1.39 6.36
CA TYR A 55 6.12 -1.96 6.80
C TYR A 55 4.97 -1.38 5.97
N ILE A 56 4.14 -2.25 5.40
CA ILE A 56 2.90 -1.87 4.70
C ILE A 56 1.78 -1.91 5.73
N LEU A 57 1.11 -0.78 5.95
CA LEU A 57 0.06 -0.63 6.94
C LEU A 57 -1.33 -0.70 6.29
N THR A 58 -2.25 -1.45 6.91
CA THR A 58 -3.65 -1.54 6.49
C THR A 58 -4.44 -0.34 7.03
N SER A 59 -4.02 0.87 6.68
CA SER A 59 -4.61 2.13 7.12
C SER A 59 -4.41 3.23 6.06
N SER A 60 -5.02 4.40 6.28
CA SER A 60 -4.70 5.60 5.50
C SER A 60 -3.41 6.27 6.02
N GLY A 61 -3.01 7.38 5.39
CA GLY A 61 -1.84 8.16 5.82
C GLY A 61 -1.91 8.60 7.29
N THR A 62 -3.10 8.89 7.84
CA THR A 62 -3.26 9.25 9.26
C THR A 62 -2.89 8.10 10.19
N GLY A 63 -3.28 6.86 9.85
CA GLY A 63 -2.91 5.70 10.65
C GLY A 63 -1.41 5.40 10.59
N ALA A 64 -0.75 5.70 9.46
CA ALA A 64 0.70 5.61 9.35
C ALA A 64 1.42 6.64 10.25
N LEU A 65 0.91 7.88 10.30
CA LEU A 65 1.42 8.91 11.20
C LEU A 65 1.26 8.50 12.67
N GLU A 66 0.07 8.01 13.06
CA GLU A 66 -0.18 7.53 14.41
C GLU A 66 0.78 6.38 14.77
N SER A 67 0.93 5.39 13.89
CA SER A 67 1.86 4.28 14.08
C SER A 67 3.30 4.74 14.29
N ALA A 68 3.76 5.76 13.57
CA ALA A 68 5.10 6.31 13.74
C ALA A 68 5.25 6.95 15.13
N VAL A 69 4.30 7.80 15.54
CA VAL A 69 4.36 8.53 16.81
C VAL A 69 4.33 7.57 18.01
N VAL A 70 3.33 6.71 18.10
CA VAL A 70 3.12 5.87 19.29
C VAL A 70 4.19 4.80 19.51
N ASN A 71 4.95 4.44 18.46
CA ASN A 71 6.02 3.43 18.55
C ASN A 71 7.42 4.03 18.67
N THR A 72 7.62 5.34 18.40
CA THR A 72 8.96 5.95 18.38
C THR A 72 9.16 7.05 19.41
N ILE A 73 8.08 7.57 20.01
CA ILE A 73 8.14 8.62 21.03
C ILE A 73 7.69 8.00 22.37
N SER A 74 8.58 8.02 23.35
CA SER A 74 8.24 7.70 24.75
C SER A 74 7.56 8.90 25.42
N PRO A 75 6.71 8.68 26.45
CA PRO A 75 6.11 9.74 27.26
C PRO A 75 7.13 10.71 27.87
#